data_AF-A0A2R6NXE6-F1
#
_entry.id   AF-A0A2R6NXE6-F1
#
_cell.length_a   1.000
_cell.length_b   1.000
_cell.length_c   1.000
_cell.angle_alpha   90.00
_cell.angle_beta   90.00
_cell.angle_gamma   90.00
#
_symmetry.space_group_name_H-M   'P 1'
#
loop_
_entity.id
_entity.type
_entity.pdbx_description
1 polymer ?
#
loop_
_entity_poly.entity_id
_entity_poly.type
_entity_poly.pdbx_seq_one_letter_code
_entity_poly.pdbx_strand_id
1 'polypeptide(L)'
;MHTSRQAWDDACTKDLEDTWKIYARLPSMATVIPTGAAAQLINSDETFLYMLEETRMICGLQQDLAKWASRRFAEDGFERRWKALAAGDRKNVILEGLYRTMCLPDMDDRRNFCPDSTSEYLTSQNGDAFLRMLKEFLPAGRNAVISEPIHIPHPIVDRLLTLSPADEAKPGLKVAIQLHRSQRTYCLTTIVWNTCLAFVRSESNTLVYGAFKFSVLVRRERNSNVCEDTKGTPRRPAEPAGTKCRQISQCSSERLRLCMLEMWYIGEESRTWTQITSMQ
;
A
#
# COMPACT_ATOMS: atom_id res chain seq x y z
N MET A 1 6.55 13.88 21.50
CA MET A 1 6.60 13.23 20.16
C MET A 1 5.35 12.39 19.84
N HIS A 2 4.46 12.06 20.79
CA HIS A 2 3.27 11.22 20.55
C HIS A 2 2.08 11.97 19.91
N THR A 3 1.90 13.25 20.22
CA THR A 3 0.75 14.04 19.75
C THR A 3 0.70 14.20 18.23
N SER A 4 1.85 14.30 17.55
CA SER A 4 1.89 14.47 16.10
C SER A 4 1.47 13.21 15.34
N ARG A 5 1.77 12.01 15.87
CA ARG A 5 1.40 10.75 15.21
C ARG A 5 -0.05 10.37 15.45
N GLN A 6 -0.56 10.62 16.65
CA GLN A 6 -1.98 10.42 16.91
C GLN A 6 -2.81 11.35 16.02
N ALA A 7 -2.49 12.65 15.99
CA ALA A 7 -3.21 13.60 15.14
C ALA A 7 -3.15 13.25 13.64
N TRP A 8 -2.00 12.75 13.16
CA TRP A 8 -1.85 12.24 11.81
C TRP A 8 -2.75 11.01 11.57
N ASP A 9 -2.75 10.04 12.47
CA ASP A 9 -3.56 8.83 12.34
C ASP A 9 -5.07 9.14 12.43
N ASP A 10 -5.47 10.07 13.29
CA ASP A 10 -6.86 10.52 13.41
C ASP A 10 -7.34 11.16 12.09
N ALA A 11 -6.51 12.01 11.47
CA ALA A 11 -6.80 12.63 10.18
C ALA A 11 -6.91 11.58 9.06
N CYS A 12 -5.92 10.70 8.94
CA CYS A 12 -5.95 9.64 7.93
C CYS A 12 -7.12 8.66 8.14
N THR A 13 -7.46 8.34 9.39
CA THR A 13 -8.58 7.44 9.71
C THR A 13 -9.90 8.07 9.29
N LYS A 14 -10.09 9.37 9.56
CA LYS A 14 -11.28 10.10 9.12
C LYS A 14 -11.42 10.08 7.59
N ASP A 15 -10.36 10.40 6.87
CA ASP A 15 -10.38 10.43 5.40
C ASP A 15 -10.69 9.03 4.81
N LEU A 16 -10.11 7.99 5.42
CA LEU A 16 -10.37 6.60 5.05
C LEU A 16 -11.82 6.21 5.33
N GLU A 17 -12.36 6.53 6.51
CA GLU A 17 -13.76 6.27 6.84
C GLU A 17 -14.72 6.97 5.89
N ASP A 18 -14.49 8.24 5.58
CA ASP A 18 -15.35 9.01 4.67
C ASP A 18 -15.29 8.45 3.25
N THR A 19 -14.11 8.04 2.79
CA THR A 19 -13.93 7.34 1.51
C THR A 19 -14.71 6.01 1.48
N TRP A 20 -14.56 5.19 2.53
CA TRP A 20 -15.21 3.89 2.58
C TRP A 20 -16.72 3.96 2.84
N LYS A 21 -17.24 5.04 3.43
CA LYS A 21 -18.69 5.32 3.48
C LYS A 21 -19.27 5.49 2.07
N ILE A 22 -18.52 6.10 1.15
CA ILE A 22 -18.92 6.24 -0.26
C ILE A 22 -18.85 4.89 -0.95
N TYR A 23 -17.71 4.19 -0.84
CA TYR A 23 -17.52 2.87 -1.47
C TYR A 23 -18.48 1.80 -0.95
N ALA A 24 -18.89 1.89 0.32
CA ALA A 24 -19.89 0.99 0.90
C ALA A 24 -21.26 1.09 0.21
N ARG A 25 -21.54 2.19 -0.52
CA ARG A 25 -22.77 2.39 -1.29
C ARG A 25 -22.63 2.02 -2.76
N LEU A 26 -21.40 1.85 -3.25
CA LEU A 26 -21.16 1.43 -4.62
C LEU A 26 -21.46 -0.06 -4.78
N PRO A 27 -22.15 -0.47 -5.86
CA PRO A 27 -22.42 -1.88 -6.13
C PRO A 27 -21.14 -2.65 -6.51
N SER A 28 -20.22 -2.01 -7.25
CA SER A 28 -18.93 -2.57 -7.67
C SER A 28 -17.98 -1.43 -8.07
N MET A 29 -16.67 -1.65 -7.97
CA MET A 29 -15.65 -0.73 -8.48
C MET A 29 -15.73 -0.60 -10.00
N ALA A 30 -16.23 -1.63 -10.69
CA ALA A 30 -16.38 -1.62 -12.15
C ALA A 30 -17.28 -0.47 -12.65
N THR A 31 -18.21 0.01 -11.84
CA THR A 31 -19.13 1.09 -12.24
C THR A 31 -18.50 2.48 -12.22
N VAL A 32 -17.35 2.62 -11.55
CA VAL A 32 -16.64 3.90 -11.42
C VAL A 32 -15.34 3.95 -12.22
N ILE A 33 -14.86 2.82 -12.75
CA ILE A 33 -13.70 2.78 -13.64
C ILE A 33 -14.13 3.25 -15.04
N PRO A 34 -13.55 4.34 -15.58
CA PRO A 34 -13.88 4.79 -16.93
C PRO A 34 -13.54 3.72 -17.97
N THR A 35 -14.42 3.50 -18.95
CA THR A 35 -14.22 2.47 -20.00
C THR A 35 -12.91 2.67 -20.76
N GLY A 36 -12.51 3.93 -21.03
CA GLY A 36 -11.24 4.26 -21.67
C GLY A 36 -10.02 3.86 -20.84
N ALA A 37 -10.11 4.00 -19.50
CA ALA A 37 -9.06 3.60 -18.58
C ALA A 37 -8.81 2.08 -18.63
N ALA A 38 -9.90 1.32 -18.59
CA ALA A 38 -9.83 -0.14 -18.63
C ALA A 38 -9.22 -0.64 -19.96
N ALA A 39 -9.54 0.01 -21.09
CA ALA A 39 -9.00 -0.38 -22.39
C ALA A 39 -7.47 -0.17 -22.49
N GLN A 40 -6.93 0.88 -21.86
CA GLN A 40 -5.49 1.16 -21.85
C GLN A 40 -4.68 0.08 -21.10
N LEU A 41 -5.25 -0.50 -20.04
CA LEU A 41 -4.59 -1.53 -19.23
C LEU A 41 -4.38 -2.86 -19.97
N ILE A 42 -5.21 -3.18 -20.96
CA ILE A 42 -5.12 -4.47 -21.70
C ILE A 42 -3.99 -4.44 -22.71
N ASN A 43 -3.77 -3.28 -23.35
CA ASN A 43 -2.93 -3.17 -24.54
C ASN A 43 -1.47 -2.80 -24.22
N SER A 44 -1.07 -2.91 -22.96
CA SER A 44 0.23 -2.47 -22.48
C SER A 44 1.02 -3.64 -21.90
N ASP A 45 2.02 -4.11 -22.64
CA ASP A 45 3.02 -5.06 -22.13
C ASP A 45 3.64 -4.56 -20.81
N GLU A 46 3.77 -3.24 -20.65
CA GLU A 46 4.22 -2.58 -19.42
C GLU A 46 3.30 -2.91 -18.24
N THR A 47 1.99 -2.92 -18.43
CA THR A 47 1.02 -3.25 -17.37
C THR A 47 1.17 -4.70 -16.93
N PHE A 48 1.35 -5.63 -17.89
CA PHE A 48 1.58 -7.04 -17.56
C PHE A 48 2.89 -7.25 -16.79
N LEU A 49 3.99 -6.66 -17.28
CA LEU A 49 5.29 -6.74 -16.61
C LEU A 49 5.25 -6.12 -15.21
N TYR A 50 4.59 -4.97 -15.06
CA TYR A 50 4.37 -4.32 -13.77
C TYR A 50 3.61 -5.25 -12.80
N MET A 51 2.52 -5.88 -13.24
CA MET A 51 1.73 -6.79 -12.40
C MET A 51 2.54 -8.02 -11.98
N LEU A 52 3.39 -8.56 -12.87
CA LEU A 52 4.27 -9.68 -12.56
C LEU A 52 5.33 -9.30 -11.53
N GLU A 53 5.94 -8.11 -11.68
CA GLU A 53 6.92 -7.59 -10.72
C GLU A 53 6.28 -7.33 -9.36
N GLU A 54 5.11 -6.68 -9.32
CA GLU A 54 4.36 -6.42 -8.10
C GLU A 54 3.97 -7.71 -7.39
N THR A 55 3.49 -8.71 -8.14
CA THR A 55 3.19 -10.05 -7.62
C THR A 55 4.41 -10.68 -6.97
N ARG A 56 5.56 -10.71 -7.67
CA ARG A 56 6.81 -11.26 -7.14
C ARG A 56 7.26 -10.52 -5.89
N MET A 57 7.10 -9.21 -5.86
CA MET A 57 7.46 -8.35 -4.72
C MET A 57 6.61 -8.69 -3.50
N ILE A 58 5.28 -8.78 -3.66
CA ILE A 58 4.35 -9.11 -2.58
C ILE A 58 4.65 -10.51 -2.05
N CYS A 59 4.77 -11.51 -2.91
CA CYS A 59 5.08 -12.89 -2.51
C CYS A 59 6.41 -12.97 -1.75
N GLY A 60 7.45 -12.26 -2.22
CA GLY A 60 8.73 -12.17 -1.53
C GLY A 60 8.60 -11.57 -0.12
N LEU A 61 7.88 -10.45 0.00
CA LEU A 61 7.64 -9.79 1.28
C LEU A 61 6.84 -10.68 2.25
N GLN A 62 5.79 -11.35 1.76
CA GLN A 62 5.00 -12.29 2.57
C GLN A 62 5.82 -13.50 3.00
N GLN A 63 6.70 -14.00 2.13
CA GLN A 63 7.60 -15.11 2.46
C GLN A 63 8.57 -14.72 3.58
N ASP A 64 9.11 -13.51 3.53
CA ASP A 64 10.00 -12.99 4.57
C ASP A 64 9.25 -12.75 5.89
N LEU A 65 8.02 -12.19 5.81
CA LEU A 65 7.11 -12.07 6.94
C LEU A 65 6.82 -13.43 7.59
N ALA A 66 6.49 -14.44 6.78
CA ALA A 66 6.20 -15.78 7.25
C ALA A 66 7.39 -16.40 7.97
N LYS A 67 8.59 -16.36 7.37
CA LYS A 67 9.82 -16.89 7.98
C LYS A 67 10.13 -16.20 9.31
N TRP A 68 10.02 -14.87 9.34
CA TRP A 68 10.23 -14.09 10.55
C TRP A 68 9.21 -14.44 11.64
N ALA A 69 7.93 -14.44 11.30
CA ALA A 69 6.84 -14.67 12.24
C ALA A 69 6.90 -16.09 12.79
N SER A 70 7.01 -17.12 11.94
CA SER A 70 7.09 -18.52 12.39
C SER A 70 8.21 -18.73 13.42
N ARG A 71 9.36 -18.08 13.21
CA ARG A 71 10.46 -18.12 14.18
C ARG A 71 10.07 -17.45 15.50
N ARG A 72 9.57 -16.21 15.46
CA ARG A 72 9.22 -15.42 16.65
C ARG A 72 8.05 -16.01 17.47
N PHE A 73 7.07 -16.60 16.80
CA PHE A 73 5.98 -17.31 17.48
C PHE A 73 6.48 -18.56 18.20
N ALA A 74 7.33 -19.36 17.55
CA ALA A 74 7.82 -20.62 18.11
C ALA A 74 8.90 -20.43 19.20
N GLU A 75 9.86 -19.52 18.98
CA GLU A 75 11.06 -19.41 19.82
C GLU A 75 10.91 -18.36 20.92
N ASP A 76 10.23 -17.24 20.63
CA ASP A 76 10.27 -16.06 21.50
C ASP A 76 8.94 -15.74 22.19
N GLY A 77 7.93 -16.59 22.02
CA GLY A 77 6.58 -16.37 22.58
C GLY A 77 5.98 -15.02 22.17
N PHE A 78 6.16 -14.62 20.91
CA PHE A 78 5.72 -13.32 20.36
C PHE A 78 4.27 -12.97 20.76
N GLU A 79 3.32 -13.89 20.54
CA GLU A 79 1.90 -13.65 20.87
C GLU A 79 1.69 -13.36 22.35
N ARG A 80 2.34 -14.12 23.24
CA ARG A 80 2.25 -13.91 24.69
C ARG A 80 2.78 -12.52 25.07
N ARG A 81 3.92 -12.10 24.49
CA ARG A 81 4.52 -10.79 24.77
C ARG A 81 3.68 -9.64 24.21
N TRP A 82 3.15 -9.81 23.00
CA TRP A 82 2.21 -8.86 22.41
C TRP A 82 0.96 -8.65 23.28
N LYS A 83 0.39 -9.75 23.78
CA LYS A 83 -0.78 -9.72 24.68
C LYS A 83 -0.45 -9.14 26.05
N ALA A 84 0.79 -9.26 26.50
CA ALA A 84 1.25 -8.69 27.77
C ALA A 84 1.48 -7.17 27.72
N LEU A 85 1.60 -6.56 26.54
CA LEU A 85 1.67 -5.10 26.43
C LEU A 85 0.42 -4.42 27.00
N ALA A 86 0.61 -3.29 27.69
CA ALA A 86 -0.49 -2.39 28.00
C ALA A 86 -1.13 -1.87 26.71
N ALA A 87 -2.43 -1.57 26.75
CA ALA A 87 -3.18 -1.12 25.57
C ALA A 87 -2.56 0.12 24.90
N GLY A 88 -2.07 1.08 25.70
CA GLY A 88 -1.39 2.28 25.21
C GLY A 88 -0.08 1.98 24.49
N ASP A 89 0.74 1.08 25.03
CA ASP A 89 2.01 0.67 24.40
C ASP A 89 1.77 -0.08 23.11
N ARG A 90 0.77 -0.97 23.09
CA ARG A 90 0.37 -1.68 21.88
C ARG A 90 -0.11 -0.72 20.79
N LYS A 91 -0.92 0.29 21.15
CA LYS A 91 -1.34 1.34 20.21
C LYS A 91 -0.14 2.12 19.67
N ASN A 92 0.83 2.47 20.52
CA ASN A 92 2.06 3.15 20.09
C ASN A 92 2.88 2.33 19.08
N VAL A 93 3.00 1.02 19.29
CA VAL A 93 3.68 0.11 18.37
C VAL A 93 2.97 0.06 17.01
N ILE A 94 1.64 -0.02 17.00
CA ILE A 94 0.83 0.02 15.77
C ILE A 94 1.00 1.35 15.03
N LEU A 95 0.91 2.47 15.75
CA LEU A 95 1.11 3.81 15.17
C LEU A 95 2.51 3.98 14.56
N GLU A 96 3.54 3.46 15.20
CA GLU A 96 4.90 3.44 14.62
C GLU A 96 4.95 2.62 13.33
N GLY A 97 4.32 1.44 13.32
CA GLY A 97 4.24 0.58 12.14
C GLY A 97 3.52 1.25 10.96
N LEU A 98 2.37 1.86 11.22
CA LEU A 98 1.60 2.64 10.25
C LEU A 98 2.40 3.83 9.73
N TYR A 99 2.94 4.65 10.62
CA TYR A 99 3.71 5.84 10.26
C TYR A 99 4.92 5.50 9.37
N ARG A 100 5.70 4.48 9.74
CA ARG A 100 6.85 4.01 8.93
C ARG A 100 6.42 3.54 7.55
N THR A 101 5.30 2.84 7.46
CA THR A 101 4.76 2.36 6.19
C THR A 101 4.37 3.54 5.30
N MET A 102 3.69 4.54 5.85
CA MET A 102 3.24 5.71 5.10
C MET A 102 4.38 6.68 4.72
N CYS A 103 5.55 6.55 5.34
CA CYS A 103 6.76 7.24 4.90
C CYS A 103 7.41 6.64 3.64
N LEU A 104 6.95 5.46 3.18
CA LEU A 104 7.43 4.85 1.94
C LEU A 104 6.69 5.46 0.72
N PRO A 105 7.31 5.48 -0.47
CA PRO A 105 6.66 5.98 -1.69
C PRO A 105 5.34 5.28 -1.98
N ASP A 106 4.34 6.07 -2.41
CA ASP A 106 3.01 5.63 -2.86
C ASP A 106 2.16 4.87 -1.82
N MET A 107 2.61 4.74 -0.58
CA MET A 107 1.88 3.96 0.43
C MET A 107 0.65 4.67 0.99
N ASP A 108 0.67 6.01 1.03
CA ASP A 108 -0.50 6.81 1.42
C ASP A 108 -1.66 6.59 0.44
N ASP A 109 -1.37 6.63 -0.87
CA ASP A 109 -2.35 6.35 -1.92
C ASP A 109 -2.87 4.91 -1.83
N ARG A 110 -2.00 3.93 -1.55
CA ARG A 110 -2.38 2.52 -1.39
C ARG A 110 -3.22 2.28 -0.13
N ARG A 111 -3.00 3.04 0.95
CA ARG A 111 -3.76 2.92 2.21
C ARG A 111 -5.25 3.20 2.00
N ASN A 112 -5.62 4.01 1.02
CA ASN A 112 -7.01 4.26 0.68
C ASN A 112 -7.80 2.98 0.34
N PHE A 113 -7.12 1.90 -0.07
CA PHE A 113 -7.74 0.60 -0.34
C PHE A 113 -7.79 -0.33 0.88
N CYS A 114 -7.35 0.12 2.05
CA CYS A 114 -7.15 -0.70 3.25
C CYS A 114 -8.00 -0.19 4.44
N PRO A 115 -9.33 -0.40 4.45
CA PRO A 115 -10.19 0.08 5.55
C PRO A 115 -9.82 -0.54 6.91
N ASP A 116 -9.17 -1.70 6.88
CA ASP A 116 -8.66 -2.45 8.03
C ASP A 116 -7.26 -1.99 8.49
N SER A 117 -6.74 -0.88 7.97
CA SER A 117 -5.43 -0.31 8.34
C SER A 117 -5.47 0.80 9.39
N THR A 118 -6.62 1.03 10.05
CA THR A 118 -6.72 2.04 11.11
C THR A 118 -6.08 1.53 12.40
N SER A 119 -5.51 2.43 13.21
CA SER A 119 -4.96 2.02 14.51
C SER A 119 -6.04 1.44 15.43
N GLU A 120 -7.27 1.95 15.32
CA GLU A 120 -8.45 1.49 16.06
C GLU A 120 -8.81 0.05 15.69
N TYR A 121 -8.87 -0.29 14.40
CA TYR A 121 -9.13 -1.66 13.96
C TYR A 121 -8.02 -2.60 14.45
N LEU A 122 -6.75 -2.24 14.25
CA LEU A 122 -5.61 -3.10 14.59
C LEU A 122 -5.42 -3.28 16.11
N THR A 123 -5.83 -2.29 16.92
CA THR A 123 -5.84 -2.38 18.40
C THR A 123 -7.11 -3.03 18.96
N SER A 124 -8.15 -3.19 18.14
CA SER A 124 -9.42 -3.77 18.57
C SER A 124 -9.26 -5.20 19.11
N GLN A 125 -10.26 -5.64 19.89
CA GLN A 125 -10.27 -6.96 20.52
C GLN A 125 -9.00 -7.19 21.36
N ASN A 126 -8.57 -6.16 22.10
CA ASN A 126 -7.34 -6.20 22.89
C ASN A 126 -6.11 -6.62 22.05
N GLY A 127 -5.99 -6.06 20.83
CA GLY A 127 -4.87 -6.33 19.92
C GLY A 127 -4.92 -7.66 19.18
N ASP A 128 -5.98 -8.46 19.33
CA ASP A 128 -6.13 -9.72 18.60
C ASP A 128 -6.40 -9.50 17.12
N ALA A 129 -6.97 -8.35 16.72
CA ALA A 129 -7.19 -8.03 15.31
C ALA A 129 -5.87 -7.99 14.51
N PHE A 130 -4.83 -7.34 15.04
CA PHE A 130 -3.49 -7.38 14.45
C PHE A 130 -2.94 -8.81 14.36
N LEU A 131 -3.04 -9.60 15.44
CA LEU A 131 -2.54 -10.97 15.45
C LEU A 131 -3.26 -11.88 14.44
N ARG A 132 -4.57 -11.70 14.28
CA ARG A 132 -5.35 -12.40 13.26
C ARG A 132 -4.83 -12.03 11.86
N MET A 133 -4.71 -10.75 11.54
CA MET A 133 -4.17 -10.30 10.24
C MET A 133 -2.77 -10.85 9.98
N LEU A 134 -1.89 -10.85 10.99
CA LEU A 134 -0.55 -11.44 10.88
C LEU A 134 -0.62 -12.94 10.56
N LYS A 135 -1.48 -13.69 11.25
CA LYS A 135 -1.65 -15.14 11.05
C LYS A 135 -2.23 -15.48 9.67
N GLU A 136 -3.14 -14.65 9.15
CA GLU A 136 -3.69 -14.83 7.80
C GLU A 136 -2.61 -14.75 6.70
N PHE A 137 -1.55 -13.96 6.90
CA PHE A 137 -0.40 -13.93 5.97
C PHE A 137 0.56 -15.12 6.10
N LEU A 138 0.36 -16.02 7.08
CA LEU A 138 1.23 -17.17 7.28
C LEU A 138 0.70 -18.37 6.48
N PRO A 139 1.53 -19.01 5.65
CA PRO A 139 1.12 -20.23 4.98
C PRO A 139 1.01 -21.38 5.99
N ALA A 140 0.18 -22.38 5.68
CA ALA A 140 -0.08 -23.51 6.57
C ALA A 140 1.19 -24.33 6.93
N GLY A 141 2.23 -24.29 6.08
CA GLY A 141 3.50 -24.97 6.31
C GLY A 141 4.66 -24.01 6.51
N ARG A 142 5.54 -24.29 7.49
CA ARG A 142 6.75 -23.47 7.79
C ARG A 142 7.67 -23.28 6.58
N ASN A 143 7.72 -24.27 5.69
CA ASN A 143 8.56 -24.27 4.49
C ASN A 143 7.76 -24.08 3.21
N ALA A 144 6.49 -23.69 3.31
CA ALA A 144 5.67 -23.44 2.13
C ALA A 144 6.22 -22.24 1.36
N VAL A 145 6.25 -22.39 0.03
CA VAL A 145 6.60 -21.32 -0.90
C VAL A 145 5.34 -20.54 -1.22
N ILE A 146 5.38 -19.23 -1.02
CA ILE A 146 4.30 -18.32 -1.42
C ILE A 146 4.54 -17.93 -2.87
N SER A 147 3.84 -18.60 -3.80
CA SER A 147 3.90 -18.29 -5.24
C SER A 147 2.87 -17.25 -5.65
N GLU A 148 1.75 -17.18 -4.95
CA GLU A 148 0.65 -16.23 -5.18
C GLU A 148 0.44 -15.34 -3.95
N PRO A 149 0.06 -14.06 -4.12
CA PRO A 149 -0.21 -13.16 -3.01
C PRO A 149 -1.33 -13.69 -2.12
N ILE A 150 -1.10 -13.73 -0.82
CA ILE A 150 -2.13 -14.04 0.16
C ILE A 150 -2.97 -12.78 0.38
N HIS A 151 -4.24 -12.83 0.01
CA HIS A 151 -5.19 -11.72 0.19
C HIS A 151 -5.93 -11.84 1.52
N ILE A 152 -6.00 -10.74 2.28
CA ILE A 152 -6.80 -10.67 3.51
C ILE A 152 -8.27 -10.44 3.13
N PRO A 153 -9.23 -11.30 3.52
CA PRO A 153 -10.63 -11.08 3.21
C PRO A 153 -11.17 -9.83 3.93
N HIS A 154 -12.01 -9.05 3.25
CA HIS A 154 -12.72 -7.93 3.87
C HIS A 154 -14.08 -7.72 3.16
N PRO A 155 -15.23 -7.88 3.84
CA PRO A 155 -16.54 -7.97 3.19
C PRO A 155 -16.87 -6.83 2.22
N ILE A 156 -16.56 -5.58 2.59
CA ILE A 156 -16.84 -4.41 1.75
C ILE A 156 -15.87 -4.35 0.56
N VAL A 157 -14.60 -4.70 0.78
CA VAL A 157 -13.56 -4.66 -0.26
C VAL A 157 -13.84 -5.78 -1.26
N ASP A 158 -14.14 -6.98 -0.78
CA ASP A 158 -14.40 -8.15 -1.61
C ASP A 158 -15.62 -7.92 -2.47
N ARG A 159 -16.71 -7.38 -1.89
CA ARG A 159 -17.89 -6.98 -2.67
C ARG A 159 -17.55 -5.92 -3.72
N LEU A 160 -16.83 -4.87 -3.33
CA LEU A 160 -16.45 -3.77 -4.22
C LEU A 160 -15.55 -4.26 -5.38
N LEU A 161 -14.64 -5.20 -5.10
CA LEU A 161 -13.69 -5.74 -6.06
C LEU A 161 -14.15 -7.05 -6.71
N THR A 162 -15.42 -7.43 -6.55
CA THR A 162 -16.01 -8.55 -7.29
C THR A 162 -16.61 -8.02 -8.58
N LEU A 163 -16.29 -8.68 -9.70
CA LEU A 163 -16.86 -8.36 -11.00
C LEU A 163 -18.19 -9.08 -11.18
N SER A 164 -19.12 -8.42 -11.87
CA SER A 164 -20.31 -9.11 -12.36
C SER A 164 -19.93 -10.06 -13.51
N PRO A 165 -20.74 -11.09 -13.82
CA PRO A 165 -20.48 -11.96 -14.97
C PRO A 165 -20.32 -11.21 -16.29
N ALA A 166 -21.03 -10.09 -16.46
CA ALA A 166 -20.90 -9.23 -17.64
C ALA A 166 -19.57 -8.46 -17.67
N ASP A 167 -19.04 -8.07 -16.52
CA ASP A 167 -17.77 -7.35 -16.40
C ASP A 167 -16.56 -8.27 -16.46
N GLU A 168 -16.71 -9.55 -16.09
CA GLU A 168 -15.66 -10.56 -16.26
C GLU A 168 -15.27 -10.76 -17.73
N ALA A 169 -16.18 -10.48 -18.67
CA ALA A 169 -15.88 -10.52 -20.10
C ALA A 169 -14.96 -9.37 -20.56
N LYS A 170 -14.67 -8.38 -19.70
CA LYS A 170 -13.85 -7.19 -20.01
C LYS A 170 -12.45 -7.35 -19.38
N PRO A 171 -11.40 -7.70 -20.15
CA PRO A 171 -10.08 -7.99 -19.60
C PRO A 171 -9.47 -6.81 -18.83
N GLY A 172 -9.76 -5.58 -19.25
CA GLY A 172 -9.23 -4.37 -18.63
C GLY A 172 -9.74 -4.15 -17.22
N LEU A 173 -11.01 -4.50 -16.97
CA LEU A 173 -11.55 -4.46 -15.62
C LEU A 173 -10.93 -5.55 -14.74
N LYS A 174 -10.68 -6.75 -15.29
CA LYS A 174 -9.96 -7.80 -14.55
C LYS A 174 -8.57 -7.33 -14.10
N VAL A 175 -7.82 -6.69 -15.00
CA VAL A 175 -6.50 -6.12 -14.69
C VAL A 175 -6.61 -5.03 -13.63
N ALA A 176 -7.54 -4.08 -13.77
CA ALA A 176 -7.74 -3.00 -12.80
C ALA A 176 -8.11 -3.52 -11.41
N ILE A 177 -9.02 -4.48 -11.32
CA ILE A 177 -9.40 -5.12 -10.05
C ILE A 177 -8.21 -5.84 -9.43
N GLN A 178 -7.44 -6.57 -10.22
CA GLN A 178 -6.25 -7.26 -9.72
C GLN A 178 -5.20 -6.27 -9.21
N LEU A 179 -5.01 -5.14 -9.90
CA LEU A 179 -4.13 -4.06 -9.45
C LEU A 179 -4.55 -3.52 -8.07
N HIS A 180 -5.83 -3.22 -7.86
CA HIS A 180 -6.33 -2.78 -6.56
C HIS A 180 -6.14 -3.83 -5.46
N ARG A 181 -6.36 -5.12 -5.78
CA ARG A 181 -6.09 -6.22 -4.84
C ARG A 181 -4.61 -6.30 -4.47
N SER A 182 -3.71 -6.20 -5.45
CA SER A 182 -2.26 -6.19 -5.23
C SER A 182 -1.82 -4.99 -4.40
N GLN A 183 -2.33 -3.79 -4.69
CA GLN A 183 -2.03 -2.57 -3.93
C GLN A 183 -2.42 -2.71 -2.46
N ARG A 184 -3.64 -3.20 -2.20
CA ARG A 184 -4.14 -3.47 -0.85
C ARG A 184 -3.28 -4.51 -0.13
N THR A 185 -3.01 -5.65 -0.77
CA THR A 185 -2.21 -6.71 -0.16
C THR A 185 -0.80 -6.22 0.18
N TYR A 186 -0.15 -5.51 -0.75
CA TYR A 186 1.18 -4.93 -0.51
C TYR A 186 1.18 -3.97 0.68
N CYS A 187 0.19 -3.08 0.75
CA CYS A 187 0.06 -2.12 1.84
C CYS A 187 -0.11 -2.82 3.19
N LEU A 188 -1.08 -3.74 3.30
CA LEU A 188 -1.35 -4.47 4.55
C LEU A 188 -0.16 -5.33 4.99
N THR A 189 0.47 -6.08 4.08
CA THR A 189 1.66 -6.87 4.42
C THR A 189 2.79 -5.97 4.94
N THR A 190 2.98 -4.79 4.33
CA THR A 190 4.02 -3.84 4.75
C THR A 190 3.70 -3.20 6.11
N ILE A 191 2.43 -2.88 6.38
CA ILE A 191 1.95 -2.41 7.70
C ILE A 191 2.25 -3.46 8.77
N VAL A 192 1.88 -4.71 8.51
CA VAL A 192 2.10 -5.82 9.46
C VAL A 192 3.60 -6.01 9.71
N TRP A 193 4.41 -6.04 8.65
CA TRP A 193 5.86 -6.15 8.76
C TRP A 193 6.48 -5.00 9.58
N ASN A 194 6.14 -3.74 9.29
CA ASN A 194 6.67 -2.59 10.02
C ASN A 194 6.21 -2.56 11.49
N THR A 195 4.99 -3.01 11.77
CA THR A 195 4.48 -3.15 13.15
C THR A 195 5.25 -4.20 13.92
N CYS A 196 5.51 -5.36 13.32
CA CYS A 196 6.38 -6.40 13.87
C CYS A 196 7.80 -5.87 14.19
N LEU A 197 8.38 -5.08 13.29
CA LEU A 197 9.68 -4.45 13.52
C LEU A 197 9.65 -3.38 14.62
N ALA A 198 8.56 -2.61 14.72
CA ALA A 198 8.38 -1.64 15.79
C ALA A 198 8.30 -2.33 17.16
N PHE A 199 7.56 -3.44 17.25
CA PHE A 199 7.42 -4.24 18.46
C PHE A 199 8.77 -4.77 18.98
N VAL A 200 9.57 -5.40 18.11
CA VAL A 200 10.88 -5.94 18.54
C VAL A 200 11.85 -4.83 18.96
N ARG A 201 11.77 -3.66 18.34
CA ARG A 201 12.59 -2.50 18.73
C ARG A 201 12.20 -1.95 20.10
N SER A 202 10.89 -1.88 20.41
CA SER A 202 10.44 -1.42 21.74
C SER A 202 10.89 -2.34 22.87
N GLU A 203 11.08 -3.63 22.60
CA GLU A 203 11.54 -4.59 23.61
C GLU A 203 13.04 -4.49 23.90
N SER A 204 13.84 -4.15 22.89
CA SER A 204 15.29 -4.38 22.97
C SER A 204 16.04 -3.29 23.73
N ASN A 205 15.47 -2.09 23.97
CA ASN A 205 16.13 -0.84 24.45
C ASN A 205 17.47 -0.47 23.77
N THR A 206 17.90 -1.30 22.82
CA THR A 206 19.15 -1.29 22.10
C THR A 206 18.75 -1.06 20.67
N LEU A 207 19.15 0.08 20.12
CA LEU A 207 18.98 0.41 18.72
C LEU A 207 19.74 -0.62 17.87
N VAL A 208 19.12 -1.75 17.57
CA VAL A 208 19.63 -2.66 16.54
C VAL A 208 19.38 -1.99 15.19
N TYR A 209 20.29 -1.06 14.85
CA TYR A 209 20.50 -0.54 13.49
C TYR A 209 21.24 -1.53 12.59
N GLY A 210 21.37 -2.79 13.03
CA GLY A 210 21.96 -3.89 12.27
C GLY A 210 21.02 -4.42 11.20
N ALA A 211 21.04 -3.77 10.03
CA ALA A 211 21.00 -4.41 8.72
C ALA A 211 19.97 -5.54 8.51
N PHE A 212 18.69 -5.18 8.40
CA PHE A 212 17.92 -5.76 7.30
C PHE A 212 18.01 -4.74 6.17
N LYS A 213 18.98 -4.94 5.27
CA LYS A 213 19.03 -4.22 4.00
C LYS A 213 17.62 -4.29 3.42
N PHE A 214 17.09 -3.12 3.10
CA PHE A 214 15.95 -2.85 2.21
C PHE A 214 16.16 -3.59 0.87
N SER A 215 16.22 -4.92 0.86
CA SER A 215 16.58 -5.73 -0.32
C SER A 215 15.48 -5.66 -1.37
N VAL A 216 14.25 -5.32 -0.97
CA VAL A 216 13.12 -5.13 -1.87
C VAL A 216 13.12 -3.72 -2.48
N LEU A 217 13.34 -2.67 -1.68
CA LEU A 217 13.33 -1.28 -2.17
C LEU A 217 14.65 -0.85 -2.86
N VAL A 218 15.82 -1.33 -2.41
CA VAL A 218 17.12 -1.08 -3.09
C VAL A 218 17.21 -1.83 -4.42
N ARG A 219 16.41 -2.88 -4.65
CA ARG A 219 16.35 -3.53 -5.98
C ARG A 219 15.69 -2.62 -7.02
N ARG A 220 14.69 -1.82 -6.61
CA ARG A 220 14.01 -0.87 -7.48
C ARG A 220 14.93 0.29 -7.89
N GLU A 221 15.75 0.81 -6.98
CA GLU A 221 16.73 1.87 -7.30
C GLU A 221 17.93 1.40 -8.13
N ARG A 222 18.27 0.10 -8.11
CA ARG A 222 19.38 -0.42 -8.94
C ARG A 222 19.00 -0.64 -10.40
N ASN A 223 17.73 -0.84 -10.71
CA ASN A 223 17.27 -1.08 -12.08
C ASN A 223 16.95 0.21 -12.86
N SER A 224 16.82 1.36 -12.19
CA SER A 224 16.54 2.66 -12.82
C SER A 224 17.80 3.51 -13.11
N ASN A 225 19.00 3.04 -12.74
CA ASN A 225 20.27 3.76 -12.96
C ASN A 225 21.09 3.23 -14.15
N VAL A 226 20.45 2.71 -15.20
CA VAL A 226 21.07 2.56 -16.52
C VAL A 226 20.55 3.68 -17.40
N CYS A 227 21.10 4.88 -17.21
CA CYS A 227 21.01 5.97 -18.18
C CYS A 227 22.44 6.32 -18.59
N GLU A 228 22.67 6.26 -19.89
CA GLU A 228 23.95 6.39 -20.56
C GLU A 228 24.66 7.71 -20.24
N ASP A 229 25.94 7.61 -19.88
CA ASP A 229 26.89 8.72 -19.83
C ASP A 229 27.05 9.32 -21.23
N THR A 230 26.41 10.45 -21.51
CA THR A 230 26.85 11.37 -22.56
C THR A 230 27.55 12.57 -21.93
N LYS A 231 28.87 12.61 -22.19
CA LYS A 231 29.83 13.62 -21.72
C LYS A 231 29.46 15.03 -22.21
N GLY A 232 29.51 16.01 -21.31
CA GLY A 232 29.58 17.42 -21.68
C GLY A 232 29.39 18.40 -20.52
N THR A 233 30.48 18.76 -19.83
CA THR A 233 30.56 19.93 -18.91
C THR A 233 30.90 21.21 -19.72
N PRO A 234 30.60 22.45 -19.25
CA PRO A 234 31.32 23.05 -18.10
C PRO A 234 30.59 24.07 -17.18
N ARG A 235 30.93 23.95 -15.89
CA ARG A 235 31.16 24.93 -14.79
C ARG A 235 30.55 26.36 -14.82
N ARG A 236 29.88 26.73 -13.71
CA ARG A 236 29.93 28.06 -13.01
C ARG A 236 29.40 27.97 -11.55
N PRO A 237 29.58 29.00 -10.68
CA PRO A 237 30.10 28.83 -9.31
C PRO A 237 29.05 28.86 -8.18
N ALA A 238 29.55 28.57 -6.98
CA ALA A 238 28.84 28.30 -5.73
C ALA A 238 28.15 29.52 -5.08
N GLU A 239 27.00 29.23 -4.45
CA GLU A 239 26.32 30.05 -3.44
C GLU A 239 25.84 29.16 -2.26
N PRO A 240 25.55 29.73 -1.07
CA PRO A 240 25.83 29.09 0.20
C PRO A 240 24.65 28.31 0.82
N ALA A 241 25.03 27.44 1.75
CA ALA A 241 24.20 26.50 2.49
C ALA A 241 23.01 27.17 3.22
N GLY A 242 21.80 26.74 2.85
CA GLY A 242 20.55 27.06 3.53
C GLY A 242 19.60 25.87 3.45
N THR A 243 19.30 25.30 4.60
CA THR A 243 18.41 24.17 4.92
C THR A 243 17.15 24.08 4.06
N LYS A 244 16.99 23.00 3.27
CA LYS A 244 15.68 22.56 2.74
C LYS A 244 15.64 21.03 2.57
N CYS A 245 15.10 20.36 3.58
CA CYS A 245 14.54 19.01 3.45
C CYS A 245 13.06 19.15 3.07
N ARG A 246 12.79 19.53 1.82
CA ARG A 246 11.46 19.53 1.19
C ARG A 246 11.64 19.25 -0.30
N GLN A 247 10.75 18.41 -0.83
CA GLN A 247 10.57 18.06 -2.24
C GLN A 247 11.55 17.03 -2.82
N ILE A 248 11.36 15.76 -2.45
CA ILE A 248 11.72 14.62 -3.33
C ILE A 248 10.51 13.70 -3.59
N SER A 249 9.42 13.77 -2.81
CA SER A 249 8.27 12.86 -2.97
C SER A 249 7.15 13.35 -3.90
N GLN A 250 7.23 14.57 -4.46
CA GLN A 250 6.13 15.11 -5.28
C GLN A 250 6.17 14.68 -6.76
N CYS A 251 7.31 14.29 -7.32
CA CYS A 251 7.44 14.24 -8.78
C CYS A 251 6.94 12.95 -9.47
N SER A 252 6.82 11.80 -8.78
CA SER A 252 6.30 10.56 -9.41
C SER A 252 4.86 10.22 -9.01
N SER A 253 4.44 10.57 -7.80
CA SER A 253 3.05 10.40 -7.32
C SER A 253 2.10 11.40 -8.00
N GLU A 254 2.52 12.64 -8.26
CA GLU A 254 1.70 13.58 -9.04
C GLU A 254 1.43 13.08 -10.46
N ARG A 255 2.32 12.31 -11.11
CA ARG A 255 2.02 11.80 -12.47
C ARG A 255 0.93 10.73 -12.48
N LEU A 256 0.91 9.80 -11.52
CA LEU A 256 -0.16 8.79 -11.43
C LEU A 256 -1.45 9.39 -10.89
N ARG A 257 -1.35 10.34 -9.96
CA ARG A 257 -2.49 11.07 -9.41
C ARG A 257 -3.08 12.06 -10.42
N LEU A 258 -2.26 12.72 -11.25
CA LEU A 258 -2.70 13.52 -12.40
C LEU A 258 -3.23 12.63 -13.51
N CYS A 259 -2.65 11.46 -13.82
CA CYS A 259 -3.28 10.54 -14.76
C CYS A 259 -4.67 10.09 -14.24
N MET A 260 -4.84 9.75 -12.96
CA MET A 260 -6.15 9.36 -12.44
C MET A 260 -7.14 10.52 -12.25
N LEU A 261 -6.67 11.74 -11.91
CA LEU A 261 -7.51 12.94 -11.76
C LEU A 261 -7.80 13.63 -13.11
N GLU A 262 -6.86 13.68 -14.05
CA GLU A 262 -7.10 14.15 -15.42
C GLU A 262 -8.03 13.19 -16.16
N MET A 263 -7.91 11.87 -15.94
CA MET A 263 -8.89 10.91 -16.47
C MET A 263 -10.28 11.05 -15.84
N TRP A 264 -10.36 11.57 -14.60
CA TRP A 264 -11.63 11.92 -13.95
C TRP A 264 -12.20 13.24 -14.49
N TYR A 265 -11.35 14.26 -14.71
CA TYR A 265 -11.73 15.60 -15.19
C TYR A 265 -12.10 15.64 -16.68
N ILE A 266 -11.39 14.89 -17.54
CA ILE A 266 -11.71 14.77 -18.99
C ILE A 266 -13.06 14.06 -19.22
N GLY A 267 -13.51 13.24 -18.27
CA GLY A 267 -14.84 12.61 -18.29
C GLY A 267 -16.01 13.58 -18.05
N GLU A 268 -15.77 14.71 -17.38
CA GLU A 268 -16.78 15.73 -17.09
C GLU A 268 -16.97 16.72 -18.25
N GLU A 269 -15.89 17.15 -18.92
CA GLU A 269 -15.97 18.03 -20.11
C GLU A 269 -16.60 17.33 -21.33
N SER A 270 -16.52 16.01 -21.42
CA SER A 270 -17.17 15.25 -22.50
C SER A 270 -18.70 15.23 -22.41
N ARG A 271 -19.26 15.46 -21.21
CA ARG A 271 -20.72 15.51 -21.00
C ARG A 271 -21.34 16.86 -21.34
N THR A 272 -20.59 17.96 -21.24
CA THR A 272 -21.07 19.31 -21.58
C THR A 272 -21.13 19.56 -23.09
N TRP A 273 -20.29 18.91 -23.89
CA TRP A 273 -20.36 19.04 -25.36
C TRP A 273 -21.48 18.22 -26.02
N THR A 274 -21.89 17.09 -25.42
CA THR A 274 -22.93 16.23 -26.01
C THR A 274 -24.34 16.80 -25.84
N GLN A 275 -24.56 17.77 -24.93
CA GLN A 275 -25.84 18.48 -24.79
C GLN A 275 -25.98 19.71 -25.71
N ILE A 276 -24.91 20.19 -26.34
CA ILE A 276 -24.97 21.36 -27.23
C ILE A 276 -25.23 20.95 -28.70
N THR A 277 -24.94 19.71 -29.09
CA THR A 277 -25.15 19.21 -30.46
C THR A 277 -26.50 18.51 -30.70
N SER A 278 -27.42 18.49 -29.73
CA SER A 278 -28.78 17.91 -29.91
C SER A 278 -29.92 18.95 -29.92
N MET A 279 -29.60 20.23 -30.15
CA MET A 279 -30.59 21.31 -30.35
C MET A 279 -30.43 22.04 -31.70
N GLN A 280 -30.12 21.29 -32.76
CA GLN A 280 -30.31 21.68 -34.16
C GLN A 280 -30.90 20.49 -34.91
#